data_AF-A0A6M0Q4K1-F1
#
_entry.id   AF-A0A6M0Q4K1-F1
#
_cell.length_a   1.000
_cell.length_b   1.000
_cell.length_c   1.000
_cell.angle_alpha   90.00
_cell.angle_beta   90.00
_cell.angle_gamma   90.00
#
_symmetry.space_group_name_H-M   'P 1'
#
loop_
_entity.id
_entity.type
_entity.pdbx_description
1 polymer ?
#
loop_
_entity_poly.entity_id
_entity_poly.type
_entity_poly.pdbx_seq_one_letter_code
_entity_poly.pdbx_strand_id
1 'polypeptide(L)'
;MSVVLKIILINVLFLGLIIFIGLLINLSADYVNIAGNMALYVGILIVLVHTFNKKGIIIKGILGSLTIHKDELFKYVGIQLLFVLFSITAIITVLNILFITNEDIIREIFKNTSPGQVENKSILVTIIGLSITITLAPLVEEFLFRGFLFNKWGESIGLFKAMLLSSFIFSLLHFNSGFIGHFFLGILYCTIYLKTRKLLIPILLHSLNNVIASVPMILSLLLTTNSIPSDDLGKYINQISFVLNTGTIMFIFVTPLVIYVLRILYPKGISATPYSINLLSRLY
;
A
#
# COMPACT_ATOMS: atom_id res chain seq x y z
N MET A 1 15.46 18.78 -14.96
CA MET A 1 15.41 17.71 -13.93
C MET A 1 14.06 17.01 -13.95
N SER A 2 14.04 15.67 -14.04
CA SER A 2 12.79 14.87 -14.00
C SER A 2 12.12 14.96 -12.63
N VAL A 3 10.81 14.63 -12.55
CA VAL A 3 10.07 14.61 -11.27
C VAL A 3 10.67 13.58 -10.32
N VAL A 4 11.05 12.41 -10.83
CA VAL A 4 11.71 11.34 -10.05
C VAL A 4 13.01 11.85 -9.45
N LEU A 5 13.87 12.52 -10.24
CA LEU A 5 15.14 13.04 -9.73
C LEU A 5 14.93 14.16 -8.69
N LYS A 6 13.87 14.97 -8.83
CA LYS A 6 13.48 15.95 -7.79
C LYS A 6 13.04 15.27 -6.49
N ILE A 7 12.25 14.19 -6.57
CA ILE A 7 11.82 13.41 -5.40
C ILE A 7 13.05 12.80 -4.72
N ILE A 8 13.98 12.22 -5.47
CA ILE A 8 15.21 11.64 -4.90
C ILE A 8 16.02 12.73 -4.20
N LEU A 9 16.29 13.85 -4.89
CA LEU A 9 17.14 14.91 -4.35
C LEU A 9 16.57 15.52 -3.06
N ILE A 10 15.28 15.88 -3.05
CA ILE A 10 14.67 16.50 -1.85
C ILE A 10 14.68 15.55 -0.66
N ASN A 11 14.44 14.26 -0.89
CA ASN A 11 14.40 13.27 0.19
C ASN A 11 15.79 12.91 0.70
N VAL A 12 16.81 12.89 -0.16
CA VAL A 12 18.21 12.74 0.28
C VAL A 12 18.63 13.94 1.15
N LEU A 13 18.26 15.16 0.76
CA LEU A 13 18.55 16.36 1.54
C LEU A 13 17.83 16.35 2.90
N PHE A 14 16.54 16.02 2.92
CA PHE A 14 15.76 15.93 4.15
C PHE A 14 16.30 14.83 5.08
N LEU A 15 16.59 13.64 4.55
CA LEU A 15 17.15 12.55 5.32
C LEU A 15 18.51 12.93 5.93
N GLY A 16 19.40 13.55 5.14
CA GLY A 16 20.68 14.03 5.63
C GLY A 16 20.55 15.06 6.76
N LEU A 17 19.62 16.01 6.61
CA LEU A 17 19.33 17.01 7.65
C LEU A 17 18.78 16.37 8.93
N ILE A 18 17.86 15.42 8.82
CA ILE A 18 17.24 14.73 9.96
C ILE A 18 18.28 13.90 10.71
N ILE A 19 19.13 13.16 10.00
CA ILE A 19 20.22 12.40 10.60
C ILE A 19 21.19 13.35 11.32
N PHE A 20 21.58 14.46 10.67
CA PHE A 20 22.48 15.44 11.27
C PHE A 20 21.90 16.05 12.56
N ILE A 21 20.65 16.52 12.53
CA ILE A 21 19.97 17.04 13.72
C ILE A 21 19.83 15.96 14.79
N GLY A 22 19.45 14.73 14.40
CA GLY A 22 19.32 13.60 15.31
C GLY A 22 20.62 13.30 16.05
N LEU A 23 21.77 13.35 15.36
CA LEU A 23 23.09 13.21 15.97
C LEU A 23 23.41 14.40 16.90
N LEU A 24 23.10 15.63 16.50
CA LEU A 24 23.36 16.83 17.30
C LEU A 24 22.65 16.83 18.66
N ILE A 25 21.41 16.33 18.71
CA ILE A 25 20.60 16.31 19.94
C ILE A 25 20.55 14.92 20.61
N ASN A 26 21.37 13.97 20.12
CA ASN A 26 21.40 12.58 20.58
C ASN A 26 20.01 11.90 20.58
N LEU A 27 19.24 12.13 19.52
CA LEU A 27 17.91 11.57 19.33
C LEU A 27 18.01 10.06 19.04
N SER A 28 17.14 9.25 19.66
CA SER A 28 17.14 7.80 19.39
C SER A 28 16.81 7.49 17.93
N ALA A 29 17.37 6.39 17.41
CA ALA A 29 17.16 5.94 16.03
C ALA A 29 15.67 5.80 15.64
N ASP A 30 14.80 5.39 16.56
CA ASP A 30 13.36 5.26 16.30
C ASP A 30 12.70 6.59 15.89
N TYR A 31 12.98 7.67 16.61
CA TYR A 31 12.47 8.99 16.27
C TYR A 31 13.10 9.53 14.97
N VAL A 32 14.38 9.25 14.72
CA VAL A 32 15.06 9.60 13.46
C VAL A 32 14.38 8.88 12.27
N ASN A 33 14.04 7.60 12.42
CA ASN A 33 13.35 6.81 11.40
C ASN A 33 11.93 7.34 11.12
N ILE A 34 11.17 7.66 12.17
CA ILE A 34 9.83 8.25 12.02
C ILE A 34 9.91 9.61 11.32
N ALA A 35 10.82 10.49 11.76
CA ALA A 35 11.01 11.78 11.14
C ALA A 35 11.42 11.64 9.66
N GLY A 36 12.33 10.70 9.36
CA GLY A 36 12.74 10.38 8.00
C GLY A 36 11.58 9.92 7.11
N ASN A 37 10.73 9.01 7.61
CA ASN A 37 9.54 8.54 6.89
C ASN A 37 8.54 9.68 6.65
N MET A 38 8.27 10.51 7.66
CA MET A 38 7.40 11.67 7.50
C MET A 38 7.95 12.65 6.46
N ALA A 39 9.25 12.92 6.51
CA ALA A 39 9.92 13.81 5.57
C ALA A 39 9.92 13.24 4.15
N LEU A 40 10.00 11.93 3.98
CA LEU A 40 9.87 11.27 2.68
C LEU A 40 8.52 11.59 2.02
N TYR A 41 7.42 11.40 2.76
CA TYR A 41 6.07 11.67 2.25
C TYR A 41 5.85 13.16 2.00
N VAL A 42 6.30 14.02 2.92
CA VAL A 42 6.22 15.49 2.75
C VAL A 42 7.05 15.95 1.55
N GLY A 43 8.26 15.42 1.35
CA GLY A 43 9.11 15.73 0.21
C GLY A 43 8.48 15.35 -1.12
N ILE A 44 7.84 14.18 -1.20
CA ILE A 44 7.06 13.77 -2.38
C ILE A 44 5.92 14.76 -2.63
N LEU A 45 5.13 15.11 -1.62
CA LEU A 45 4.03 16.08 -1.76
C LEU A 45 4.51 17.45 -2.25
N ILE A 46 5.61 17.97 -1.69
CA ILE A 46 6.20 19.25 -2.11
C ILE A 46 6.56 19.19 -3.59
N VAL A 47 7.22 18.12 -4.05
CA VAL A 47 7.61 17.97 -5.45
C VAL A 47 6.38 17.81 -6.36
N LEU A 48 5.35 17.08 -5.92
CA LEU A 48 4.10 16.94 -6.67
C LEU A 48 3.37 18.27 -6.80
N VAL A 49 3.13 18.99 -5.70
CA VAL A 49 2.47 20.30 -5.70
C VAL A 49 3.24 21.31 -6.55
N HIS A 50 4.56 21.38 -6.38
CA HIS A 50 5.41 22.23 -7.23
C HIS A 50 5.28 21.85 -8.72
N THR A 51 5.26 20.56 -9.04
CA THR A 51 5.09 20.06 -10.41
C THR A 51 3.71 20.40 -10.97
N PHE A 52 2.66 20.28 -10.17
CA PHE A 52 1.29 20.61 -10.56
C PHE A 52 1.17 22.10 -10.86
N ASN A 53 1.66 22.97 -9.97
CA ASN A 53 1.66 24.41 -10.17
C ASN A 53 2.44 24.80 -11.44
N LYS A 54 3.64 24.25 -11.64
CA LYS A 54 4.47 24.55 -12.81
C LYS A 54 3.81 24.10 -14.13
N LYS A 55 3.01 23.04 -14.11
CA LYS A 55 2.34 22.49 -15.28
C LYS A 55 0.89 22.93 -15.45
N GLY A 56 0.38 23.80 -14.57
CA GLY A 56 -1.03 24.20 -14.58
C GLY A 56 -2.01 23.05 -14.29
N ILE A 57 -1.56 21.99 -13.60
CA ILE A 57 -2.42 20.85 -13.25
C ILE A 57 -3.31 21.25 -12.08
N ILE A 58 -4.64 21.13 -12.25
CA ILE A 58 -5.61 21.54 -11.25
C ILE A 58 -5.87 20.40 -10.27
N ILE A 59 -5.44 20.53 -9.01
CA ILE A 59 -5.59 19.49 -7.96
C ILE A 59 -7.04 19.02 -7.82
N LYS A 60 -8.01 19.94 -7.87
CA LYS A 60 -9.43 19.60 -7.77
C LYS A 60 -9.89 18.74 -8.97
N GLY A 61 -9.25 18.82 -10.13
CA GLY A 61 -9.50 17.92 -11.27
C GLY A 61 -9.00 16.50 -10.99
N ILE A 62 -7.88 16.37 -10.26
CA ILE A 62 -7.38 15.09 -9.80
C ILE A 62 -8.31 14.49 -8.74
N LEU A 63 -8.66 15.29 -7.72
CA LEU A 63 -9.51 14.85 -6.62
C LEU A 63 -10.91 14.43 -7.08
N GLY A 64 -11.49 15.16 -8.04
CA GLY A 64 -12.89 15.01 -8.42
C GLY A 64 -13.83 15.58 -7.36
N SER A 65 -15.05 15.03 -7.29
CA SER A 65 -16.00 15.36 -6.22
C SER A 65 -15.53 14.78 -4.88
N LEU A 66 -15.62 15.59 -3.82
CA LEU A 66 -15.37 15.15 -2.44
C LEU A 66 -16.61 14.47 -1.81
N THR A 67 -17.76 14.53 -2.48
CA THR A 67 -18.99 13.89 -1.99
C THR A 67 -18.89 12.37 -2.17
N ILE A 68 -19.03 11.65 -1.06
CA ILE A 68 -19.05 10.18 -1.04
C ILE A 68 -20.43 9.74 -0.56
N HIS A 69 -21.11 8.94 -1.38
CA HIS A 69 -22.35 8.29 -0.98
C HIS A 69 -22.02 7.00 -0.21
N LYS A 70 -22.77 6.73 0.87
CA LYS A 70 -22.46 5.61 1.77
C LYS A 70 -22.56 4.26 1.05
N ASP A 71 -23.59 4.06 0.25
CA ASP A 71 -23.82 2.89 -0.60
C ASP A 71 -22.67 2.65 -1.59
N GLU A 72 -22.17 3.72 -2.21
CA GLU A 72 -20.98 3.67 -3.08
C GLU A 72 -19.76 3.19 -2.29
N LEU A 73 -19.51 3.77 -1.12
CA LEU A 73 -18.37 3.40 -0.28
C LEU A 73 -18.47 1.96 0.23
N PHE A 74 -19.62 1.53 0.74
CA PHE A 74 -19.82 0.18 1.27
C PHE A 74 -19.61 -0.90 0.22
N LYS A 75 -20.08 -0.67 -1.01
CA LYS A 75 -19.81 -1.57 -2.14
C LYS A 75 -18.31 -1.76 -2.35
N TYR A 76 -17.55 -0.67 -2.34
CA TYR A 76 -16.11 -0.72 -2.56
C TYR A 76 -15.34 -1.28 -1.35
N VAL A 77 -15.84 -1.09 -0.13
CA VAL A 77 -15.31 -1.75 1.07
C VAL A 77 -15.48 -3.27 0.98
N GLY A 78 -16.64 -3.77 0.55
CA GLY A 78 -16.84 -5.22 0.34
C GLY A 78 -15.87 -5.80 -0.70
N ILE A 79 -15.64 -5.08 -1.80
CA ILE A 79 -14.63 -5.46 -2.80
C ILE A 79 -13.21 -5.39 -2.21
N GLN A 80 -12.89 -4.38 -1.40
CA GLN A 80 -11.60 -4.27 -0.74
C GLN A 80 -11.31 -5.48 0.15
N LEU A 81 -12.30 -5.92 0.95
CA LEU A 81 -12.14 -7.09 1.82
C LEU A 81 -11.86 -8.38 1.04
N LEU A 82 -12.48 -8.56 -0.12
CA LEU A 82 -12.16 -9.66 -1.03
C LEU A 82 -10.69 -9.61 -1.50
N PHE A 83 -10.18 -8.42 -1.84
CA PHE A 83 -8.78 -8.25 -2.26
C PHE A 83 -7.78 -8.40 -1.12
N VAL A 84 -8.16 -8.04 0.11
CA VAL A 84 -7.37 -8.34 1.31
C VAL A 84 -7.28 -9.86 1.51
N LEU A 85 -8.40 -10.58 1.42
CA LEU A 85 -8.42 -12.04 1.49
C LEU A 85 -7.53 -12.68 0.41
N PHE A 86 -7.63 -12.19 -0.83
CA PHE A 86 -6.74 -12.60 -1.92
C PHE A 86 -5.27 -12.34 -1.60
N SER A 87 -4.93 -11.17 -1.06
CA SER A 87 -3.55 -10.81 -0.72
C SER A 87 -2.98 -11.70 0.38
N ILE A 88 -3.74 -11.97 1.43
CA ILE A 88 -3.34 -12.86 2.52
C ILE A 88 -3.12 -14.29 2.00
N THR A 89 -4.07 -14.82 1.22
CA THR A 89 -3.97 -16.18 0.67
C THR A 89 -2.86 -16.31 -0.38
N ALA A 90 -2.54 -15.24 -1.11
CA ALA A 90 -1.38 -15.19 -2.01
C ALA A 90 -0.05 -15.29 -1.24
N ILE A 91 0.08 -14.53 -0.14
CA ILE A 91 1.27 -14.61 0.73
C ILE A 91 1.39 -16.03 1.30
N ILE A 92 0.31 -16.59 1.83
CA ILE A 92 0.29 -17.97 2.34
C ILE A 92 0.71 -18.97 1.27
N THR A 93 0.24 -18.80 0.02
CA THR A 93 0.62 -19.67 -1.09
C THR A 93 2.11 -19.59 -1.41
N VAL A 94 2.69 -18.38 -1.43
CA VAL A 94 4.14 -18.20 -1.60
C VAL A 94 4.91 -18.89 -0.47
N LEU A 95 4.48 -18.70 0.78
CA LEU A 95 5.08 -19.37 1.94
C LEU A 95 4.94 -20.89 1.86
N ASN A 96 3.82 -21.41 1.36
CA ASN A 96 3.63 -22.85 1.17
C ASN A 96 4.57 -23.42 0.10
N ILE A 97 4.74 -22.70 -1.02
CA ILE A 97 5.72 -23.08 -2.05
C ILE A 97 7.12 -23.13 -1.44
N LEU A 98 7.52 -22.09 -0.70
CA LEU A 98 8.82 -22.06 -0.02
C LEU A 98 8.98 -23.22 0.95
N PHE A 99 7.97 -23.48 1.79
CA PHE A 99 7.93 -24.60 2.73
C PHE A 99 8.16 -25.96 2.05
N ILE A 100 7.48 -26.21 0.93
CA ILE A 100 7.59 -27.45 0.16
C ILE A 100 8.96 -27.56 -0.52
N THR A 101 9.52 -26.44 -1.01
CA THR A 101 10.84 -26.45 -1.68
C THR A 101 12.01 -26.60 -0.71
N ASN A 102 11.96 -25.91 0.43
CA ASN A 102 12.97 -25.96 1.47
C ASN A 102 12.36 -25.48 2.78
N GLU A 103 12.09 -26.45 3.66
CA GLU A 103 11.49 -26.21 4.96
C GLU A 103 12.32 -25.26 5.84
N ASP A 104 13.65 -25.31 5.74
CA ASP A 104 14.57 -24.52 6.58
C ASP A 104 14.36 -23.01 6.39
N ILE A 105 13.96 -22.58 5.18
CA ILE A 105 13.64 -21.17 4.90
C ILE A 105 12.51 -20.69 5.82
N ILE A 106 11.46 -21.50 5.97
CA ILE A 106 10.33 -21.17 6.83
C ILE A 106 10.76 -21.24 8.31
N ARG A 107 11.61 -22.20 8.69
CA ARG A 107 12.14 -22.27 10.05
C ARG A 107 12.91 -21.01 10.42
N GLU A 108 13.72 -20.49 9.51
CA GLU A 108 14.46 -19.24 9.69
C GLU A 108 13.52 -18.03 9.79
N ILE A 109 12.52 -17.93 8.91
CA ILE A 109 11.50 -16.87 8.96
C ILE A 109 10.75 -16.89 10.31
N PHE A 110 10.31 -18.07 10.77
CA PHE A 110 9.62 -18.20 12.06
C PHE A 110 10.51 -17.83 13.24
N LYS A 111 11.78 -18.26 13.22
CA LYS A 111 12.75 -17.90 14.26
C LYS A 111 12.96 -16.39 14.34
N ASN A 112 13.08 -15.72 13.20
CA ASN A 112 13.30 -14.28 13.12
C ASN A 112 12.02 -13.45 13.37
N THR A 113 10.83 -14.07 13.26
CA THR A 113 9.53 -13.41 13.50
C THR A 113 8.97 -13.72 14.90
N SER A 114 9.67 -14.53 15.70
CA SER A 114 9.19 -14.94 17.02
C SER A 114 9.05 -13.74 17.97
N PRO A 115 7.95 -13.63 18.74
CA PRO A 115 7.63 -12.45 19.57
C PRO A 115 8.67 -12.08 20.65
N GLY A 116 9.72 -12.89 20.84
CA GLY A 116 10.81 -12.60 21.78
C GLY A 116 11.78 -11.50 21.33
N GLN A 117 11.66 -11.01 20.09
CA GLN A 117 12.45 -9.89 19.57
C GLN A 117 11.58 -8.65 19.26
N VAL A 118 10.46 -8.47 19.97
CA VAL A 118 9.79 -7.18 19.98
C VAL A 118 10.77 -6.21 20.65
N GLU A 119 11.51 -5.45 19.83
CA GLU A 119 12.22 -4.26 20.31
C GLU A 119 11.24 -3.48 21.20
N ASN A 120 11.68 -3.11 22.40
CA ASN A 120 10.94 -2.27 23.32
C ASN A 120 10.81 -0.85 22.72
N LYS A 121 10.05 -0.74 21.62
CA LYS A 121 9.75 0.52 20.97
C LYS A 121 8.77 1.27 21.82
N SER A 122 9.03 2.56 21.97
CA SER A 122 8.11 3.45 22.66
C SER A 122 6.70 3.31 22.05
N ILE A 123 5.69 3.19 22.90
CA ILE A 123 4.28 3.16 22.49
C ILE A 123 3.96 4.40 21.64
N LEU A 124 4.52 5.55 22.02
CA LEU A 124 4.37 6.81 21.28
C LEU A 124 4.92 6.71 19.86
N VAL A 125 6.13 6.16 19.70
CA VAL A 125 6.77 5.91 18.39
C VAL A 125 5.86 5.02 17.54
N THR A 126 5.33 3.94 18.12
CA THR A 126 4.43 3.01 17.43
C THR A 126 3.14 3.70 16.96
N ILE A 127 2.50 4.49 17.82
CA ILE A 127 1.26 5.23 17.49
C ILE A 127 1.51 6.26 16.37
N ILE A 128 2.62 6.99 16.43
CA ILE A 128 2.97 7.97 15.39
C ILE A 128 3.23 7.25 14.06
N GLY A 129 4.00 6.16 14.07
CA GLY A 129 4.27 5.34 12.88
C GLY A 129 2.98 4.81 12.25
N LEU A 130 2.08 4.25 13.07
CA LEU A 130 0.75 3.80 12.63
C LEU A 130 -0.07 4.93 12.01
N SER A 131 -0.06 6.10 12.63
CA SER A 131 -0.80 7.26 12.13
C SER A 131 -0.31 7.68 10.74
N ILE A 132 1.02 7.72 10.53
CA ILE A 132 1.62 8.01 9.22
C ILE A 132 1.23 6.94 8.20
N THR A 133 1.36 5.67 8.54
CA THR A 133 1.05 4.54 7.65
C THR A 133 -0.44 4.48 7.27
N ILE A 134 -1.36 4.86 8.16
CA ILE A 134 -2.80 4.80 7.90
C ILE A 134 -3.30 6.04 7.16
N THR A 135 -2.67 7.21 7.35
CA THR A 135 -3.19 8.49 6.83
C THR A 135 -2.30 9.09 5.74
N LEU A 136 -1.09 9.49 6.11
CA LEU A 136 -0.20 10.25 5.22
C LEU A 136 0.29 9.38 4.06
N ALA A 137 0.69 8.13 4.31
CA ALA A 137 1.21 7.25 3.28
C ALA A 137 0.17 7.00 2.15
N PRO A 138 -1.07 6.54 2.43
CA PRO A 138 -2.09 6.39 1.40
C PRO A 138 -2.40 7.69 0.66
N LEU A 139 -2.46 8.82 1.36
CA LEU A 139 -2.69 10.12 0.73
C LEU A 139 -1.60 10.40 -0.33
N VAL A 140 -0.33 10.35 0.06
CA VAL A 140 0.79 10.67 -0.83
C VAL A 140 0.90 9.67 -1.96
N GLU A 141 0.78 8.38 -1.66
CA GLU A 141 0.89 7.30 -2.63
C GLU A 141 -0.22 7.37 -3.68
N GLU A 142 -1.48 7.57 -3.28
CA GLU A 142 -2.57 7.73 -4.26
C GLU A 142 -2.39 8.98 -5.12
N PHE A 143 -1.93 10.10 -4.55
CA PHE A 143 -1.61 11.30 -5.34
C PHE A 143 -0.48 11.05 -6.36
N LEU A 144 0.56 10.32 -5.97
CA LEU A 144 1.68 9.98 -6.85
C LEU A 144 1.25 8.99 -7.93
N PHE A 145 0.70 7.85 -7.54
CA PHE A 145 0.43 6.72 -8.44
C PHE A 145 -0.83 6.94 -9.28
N ARG A 146 -1.94 7.37 -8.67
CA ARG A 146 -3.23 7.53 -9.38
C ARG A 146 -3.38 8.96 -9.87
N GLY A 147 -3.10 9.92 -9.00
CA GLY A 147 -3.25 11.32 -9.30
C GLY A 147 -2.31 11.83 -10.39
N PHE A 148 -1.06 11.36 -10.38
CA PHE A 148 -0.04 11.81 -11.33
C PHE A 148 0.36 10.75 -12.36
N LEU A 149 0.95 9.62 -11.96
CA LEU A 149 1.53 8.64 -12.88
C LEU A 149 0.48 8.00 -13.79
N PHE A 150 -0.61 7.50 -13.21
CA PHE A 150 -1.70 6.87 -13.95
C PHE A 150 -2.37 7.84 -14.94
N ASN A 151 -2.73 9.06 -14.52
CA ASN A 151 -3.29 10.06 -15.44
C ASN A 151 -2.28 10.40 -16.55
N LYS A 152 -1.03 10.70 -16.21
CA LYS A 152 0.01 11.07 -17.19
C LYS A 152 0.26 9.96 -18.22
N TRP A 153 0.39 8.71 -17.76
CA TRP A 153 0.61 7.58 -18.66
C TRP A 153 -0.65 7.17 -19.39
N GLY A 154 -1.83 7.37 -18.79
CA GLY A 154 -3.11 7.11 -19.41
C GLY A 154 -3.30 7.92 -20.70
N GLU A 155 -2.87 9.19 -20.69
CA GLU A 155 -2.87 10.06 -21.87
C GLU A 155 -1.82 9.65 -22.91
N SER A 156 -0.68 9.08 -22.51
CA SER A 156 0.42 8.78 -23.44
C SER A 156 0.40 7.37 -24.04
N ILE A 157 0.07 6.35 -23.23
CA ILE A 157 0.17 4.92 -23.62
C ILE A 157 -1.16 4.17 -23.47
N GLY A 158 -2.24 4.86 -23.09
CA GLY A 158 -3.57 4.29 -22.89
C GLY A 158 -3.82 3.78 -21.46
N LEU A 159 -5.08 3.86 -21.02
CA LEU A 159 -5.51 3.61 -19.64
C LEU A 159 -5.13 2.21 -19.13
N PHE A 160 -5.32 1.17 -19.95
CA PHE A 160 -5.04 -0.20 -19.51
C PHE A 160 -3.55 -0.43 -19.26
N LYS A 161 -2.67 0.01 -20.18
CA LYS A 161 -1.21 -0.12 -20.02
C LYS A 161 -0.72 0.75 -18.86
N ALA A 162 -1.25 1.97 -18.72
CA ALA A 162 -0.92 2.86 -17.61
C ALA A 162 -1.29 2.26 -16.26
N MET A 163 -2.46 1.63 -16.14
CA MET A 163 -2.92 0.94 -14.93
C MET A 163 -1.98 -0.21 -14.56
N LEU A 164 -1.62 -1.07 -15.52
CA LEU A 164 -0.69 -2.18 -15.26
C LEU A 164 0.69 -1.66 -14.84
N LEU A 165 1.23 -0.67 -15.55
CA LEU A 165 2.56 -0.11 -15.27
C LEU A 165 2.60 0.60 -13.91
N SER A 166 1.61 1.43 -13.59
CA SER A 166 1.57 2.11 -12.28
C SER A 166 1.41 1.12 -11.13
N SER A 167 0.59 0.09 -11.32
CA SER A 167 0.37 -0.96 -10.30
C SER A 167 1.60 -1.82 -10.08
N PHE A 168 2.35 -2.12 -11.15
CA PHE A 168 3.61 -2.86 -11.07
C PHE A 168 4.68 -2.08 -10.31
N ILE A 169 4.84 -0.79 -10.61
CA ILE A 169 5.81 0.05 -9.89
C ILE A 169 5.38 0.23 -8.43
N PHE A 170 4.08 0.38 -8.17
CA PHE A 170 3.54 0.42 -6.82
C PHE A 170 3.88 -0.86 -6.04
N SER A 171 3.69 -2.04 -6.65
CA SER A 171 3.97 -3.31 -5.98
C SER A 171 5.46 -3.60 -5.79
N LEU A 172 6.35 -3.07 -6.65
CA LEU A 172 7.80 -3.16 -6.44
C LEU A 172 8.26 -2.44 -5.16
N LEU A 173 7.65 -1.31 -4.82
CA LEU A 173 7.93 -0.60 -3.57
C LEU A 173 7.43 -1.37 -2.32
N HIS A 174 6.58 -2.37 -2.53
CA HIS A 174 5.97 -3.20 -1.50
C HIS A 174 6.40 -4.68 -1.61
N PHE A 175 7.57 -4.93 -2.19
CA PHE A 175 8.05 -6.30 -2.45
C PHE A 175 8.07 -7.16 -1.18
N ASN A 176 8.58 -6.59 -0.08
CA ASN A 176 8.73 -7.29 1.21
C ASN A 176 7.38 -7.55 1.92
N SER A 177 6.33 -6.80 1.61
CA SER A 177 4.99 -6.95 2.23
C SER A 177 4.00 -7.71 1.35
N GLY A 178 4.46 -8.32 0.25
CA GLY A 178 3.66 -9.18 -0.62
C GLY A 178 3.36 -8.52 -1.96
N PHE A 179 4.27 -8.71 -2.93
CA PHE A 179 4.18 -8.14 -4.27
C PHE A 179 2.85 -8.42 -4.99
N ILE A 180 2.38 -9.67 -4.99
CA ILE A 180 1.18 -10.09 -5.75
C ILE A 180 -0.07 -9.35 -5.24
N GLY A 181 -0.27 -9.28 -3.92
CA GLY A 181 -1.40 -8.57 -3.32
C GLY A 181 -1.40 -7.08 -3.68
N HIS A 182 -0.25 -6.42 -3.53
CA HIS A 182 -0.10 -5.00 -3.85
C HIS A 182 -0.28 -4.69 -5.34
N PHE A 183 0.10 -5.61 -6.23
CA PHE A 183 -0.13 -5.44 -7.67
C PHE A 183 -1.63 -5.41 -8.01
N PHE A 184 -2.40 -6.35 -7.46
CA PHE A 184 -3.85 -6.43 -7.71
C PHE A 184 -4.63 -5.32 -6.99
N LEU A 185 -4.23 -4.92 -5.77
CA LEU A 185 -4.75 -3.71 -5.12
C LEU A 185 -4.41 -2.45 -5.94
N GLY A 186 -3.20 -2.42 -6.50
CA GLY A 186 -2.74 -1.52 -7.55
C GLY A 186 -3.81 -1.24 -8.60
N ILE A 187 -4.20 -2.33 -9.27
CA ILE A 187 -5.18 -2.37 -10.35
C ILE A 187 -6.58 -1.99 -9.83
N LEU A 188 -6.97 -2.49 -8.66
CA LEU A 188 -8.28 -2.19 -8.05
C LEU A 188 -8.46 -0.69 -7.86
N TYR A 189 -7.50 -0.01 -7.21
CA TYR A 189 -7.61 1.42 -6.94
C TYR A 189 -7.60 2.26 -8.23
N CYS A 190 -6.82 1.88 -9.24
CA CYS A 190 -6.90 2.50 -10.56
C CYS A 190 -8.28 2.30 -11.20
N THR A 191 -8.85 1.10 -11.10
CA THR A 191 -10.16 0.77 -11.68
C THR A 191 -11.29 1.53 -10.97
N ILE A 192 -11.24 1.62 -9.63
CA ILE A 192 -12.18 2.41 -8.84
C ILE A 192 -12.04 3.89 -9.20
N TYR A 193 -10.82 4.42 -9.26
CA TYR A 193 -10.60 5.81 -9.65
C TYR A 193 -11.11 6.12 -11.05
N LEU A 194 -10.92 5.21 -12.01
CA LEU A 194 -11.48 5.30 -13.36
C LEU A 194 -13.00 5.38 -13.35
N LYS A 195 -13.65 4.58 -12.51
CA LYS A 195 -15.11 4.47 -12.45
C LYS A 195 -15.76 5.63 -11.72
N THR A 196 -15.22 6.00 -10.57
CA THR A 196 -15.82 7.01 -9.67
C THR A 196 -15.36 8.42 -10.03
N ARG A 197 -14.17 8.54 -10.63
CA ARG A 197 -13.47 9.81 -10.89
C ARG A 197 -13.15 10.59 -9.62
N LYS A 198 -13.16 9.91 -8.47
CA LYS A 198 -12.90 10.48 -7.14
C LYS A 198 -11.63 9.83 -6.58
N LEU A 199 -10.56 10.60 -6.39
CA LEU A 199 -9.31 10.08 -5.80
C LEU A 199 -9.49 9.73 -4.33
N LEU A 200 -10.44 10.38 -3.65
CA LEU A 200 -10.72 10.17 -2.23
C LEU A 200 -11.16 8.73 -1.93
N ILE A 201 -11.86 8.05 -2.84
CA ILE A 201 -12.30 6.66 -2.61
C ILE A 201 -11.08 5.70 -2.53
N PRO A 202 -10.17 5.66 -3.53
CA PRO A 202 -8.89 4.96 -3.39
C PRO A 202 -8.11 5.28 -2.12
N ILE A 203 -8.01 6.56 -1.74
CA ILE A 203 -7.30 6.97 -0.51
C ILE A 203 -7.91 6.28 0.71
N LEU A 204 -9.23 6.34 0.87
CA LEU A 204 -9.92 5.75 2.01
C LEU A 204 -9.81 4.22 2.03
N LEU A 205 -9.92 3.57 0.87
CA LEU A 205 -9.75 2.11 0.79
C LEU A 205 -8.33 1.67 1.10
N HIS A 206 -7.33 2.45 0.66
CA HIS A 206 -5.95 2.18 0.96
C HIS A 206 -5.63 2.42 2.44
N SER A 207 -6.16 3.49 3.04
CA SER A 207 -6.13 3.67 4.50
C SER A 207 -6.76 2.49 5.24
N LEU A 208 -7.92 1.99 4.79
CA LEU A 208 -8.54 0.79 5.35
C LEU A 208 -7.65 -0.45 5.22
N ASN A 209 -7.02 -0.65 4.06
CA ASN A 209 -6.06 -1.72 3.86
C ASN A 209 -4.92 -1.67 4.88
N ASN A 210 -4.37 -0.47 5.11
CA ASN A 210 -3.27 -0.26 6.04
C ASN A 210 -3.71 -0.44 7.51
N VAL A 211 -4.95 -0.10 7.86
CA VAL A 211 -5.54 -0.45 9.17
C VAL A 211 -5.58 -1.96 9.33
N ILE A 212 -6.14 -2.69 8.36
CA ILE A 212 -6.26 -4.16 8.43
C ILE A 212 -4.88 -4.82 8.52
N ALA A 213 -3.93 -4.37 7.71
CA ALA A 213 -2.55 -4.88 7.72
C ALA A 213 -1.82 -4.59 9.04
N SER A 214 -2.21 -3.53 9.77
CA SER A 214 -1.61 -3.15 11.05
C SER A 214 -2.22 -3.88 12.26
N VAL A 215 -3.31 -4.63 12.09
CA VAL A 215 -3.99 -5.34 13.19
C VAL A 215 -3.05 -6.25 14.00
N PRO A 216 -2.16 -7.08 13.39
CA PRO A 216 -1.25 -7.91 14.17
C PRO A 216 -0.32 -7.10 15.09
N MET A 217 0.19 -5.96 14.61
CA MET A 217 1.05 -5.08 15.40
C MET A 217 0.27 -4.37 16.52
N ILE A 218 -0.96 -3.93 16.25
CA ILE A 218 -1.84 -3.35 17.27
C ILE A 218 -2.18 -4.41 18.32
N LEU A 219 -2.45 -5.64 17.91
CA LEU A 219 -2.75 -6.74 18.82
C LEU A 219 -1.55 -7.08 19.69
N SER A 220 -0.33 -7.10 19.14
CA SER A 220 0.88 -7.35 19.94
C SER A 220 1.19 -6.22 20.93
N LEU A 221 0.76 -4.99 20.63
CA LEU A 221 0.87 -3.87 21.56
C LEU A 221 -0.12 -4.01 22.74
N LEU A 222 -1.31 -4.56 22.48
CA LEU A 222 -2.37 -4.72 23.48
C LEU A 222 -2.22 -5.99 24.31
N LEU A 223 -1.68 -7.05 23.72
CA LEU A 223 -1.49 -8.34 24.36
C LEU A 223 -0.02 -8.53 24.76
N THR A 224 0.24 -8.76 26.04
CA THR A 224 1.56 -9.23 26.49
C THR A 224 1.73 -10.68 26.05
N THR A 225 2.24 -10.89 24.84
CA THR A 225 2.45 -12.25 24.33
C THR A 225 3.72 -12.83 24.91
N ASN A 226 3.60 -13.90 25.69
CA ASN A 226 4.75 -14.74 26.01
C ASN A 226 5.32 -15.31 24.71
N SER A 227 6.64 -15.22 24.52
CA SER A 227 7.30 -15.80 23.35
C SER A 227 7.11 -17.32 23.34
N ILE A 228 6.72 -17.86 22.19
CA ILE A 228 6.78 -19.31 21.96
C ILE A 228 8.28 -19.64 21.80
N PRO A 229 8.84 -20.59 22.58
CA PRO A 229 10.22 -21.01 22.40
C PRO A 229 10.45 -21.50 20.95
N SER A 230 11.49 -20.98 20.30
CA SER A 230 11.84 -21.31 18.90
C SER A 230 12.12 -22.81 18.68
N ASP A 231 12.49 -23.51 19.74
CA ASP A 231 12.93 -24.90 19.70
C ASP A 231 11.75 -25.90 19.58
N ASP A 232 10.51 -25.41 19.69
CA ASP A 232 9.29 -26.20 19.58
C ASP A 232 8.67 -26.22 18.16
N LEU A 233 9.34 -25.67 17.14
CA LEU A 233 8.78 -25.57 15.79
C LEU A 233 8.39 -26.93 15.19
N GLY A 234 9.12 -28.01 15.52
CA GLY A 234 8.76 -29.37 15.14
C GLY A 234 7.40 -29.83 15.70
N LYS A 235 6.96 -29.29 16.84
CA LYS A 235 5.63 -29.57 17.42
C LYS A 235 4.51 -28.86 16.64
N TYR A 236 4.81 -27.71 16.02
CA TYR A 236 3.84 -26.89 15.29
C TYR A 236 3.83 -27.15 13.78
N ILE A 237 4.75 -27.96 13.26
CA ILE A 237 4.92 -28.14 11.81
C ILE A 237 3.65 -28.63 11.10
N ASN A 238 2.91 -29.54 11.73
CA ASN A 238 1.65 -30.04 11.19
C ASN A 238 0.57 -28.94 11.15
N GLN A 239 0.53 -28.06 12.16
CA GLN A 239 -0.40 -26.93 12.19
C GLN A 239 -0.02 -25.88 11.14
N ILE A 240 1.27 -25.59 10.99
CA ILE A 240 1.81 -24.69 9.96
C ILE A 240 1.45 -25.24 8.57
N SER A 241 1.77 -26.50 8.30
CA SER A 241 1.46 -27.16 7.02
C SER A 241 -0.05 -27.13 6.74
N PHE A 242 -0.90 -27.38 7.74
CA PHE A 242 -2.35 -27.28 7.60
C PHE A 242 -2.81 -25.88 7.20
N VAL A 243 -2.31 -24.82 7.85
CA VAL A 243 -2.63 -23.43 7.52
C VAL A 243 -2.14 -23.07 6.11
N LEU A 244 -0.91 -23.47 5.76
CA LEU A 244 -0.31 -23.21 4.46
C LEU A 244 -1.11 -23.87 3.32
N ASN A 245 -1.48 -25.14 3.50
CA ASN A 245 -2.28 -25.88 2.52
C ASN A 245 -3.70 -25.32 2.38
N THR A 246 -4.37 -25.04 3.50
CA THR A 246 -5.73 -24.47 3.49
C THR A 246 -5.75 -23.10 2.82
N GLY A 247 -4.79 -22.22 3.14
CA GLY A 247 -4.68 -20.91 2.52
C GLY A 247 -4.36 -20.99 1.02
N THR A 248 -3.57 -21.98 0.59
CA THR A 248 -3.30 -22.24 -0.84
C THR A 248 -4.56 -22.68 -1.58
N ILE A 249 -5.37 -23.55 -0.98
CA ILE A 249 -6.67 -23.95 -1.56
C ILE A 249 -7.60 -22.74 -1.67
N MET A 250 -7.68 -21.91 -0.62
CA MET A 250 -8.48 -20.68 -0.67
C MET A 250 -8.00 -19.73 -1.77
N PHE A 251 -6.68 -19.59 -1.98
CA PHE A 251 -6.13 -18.75 -3.05
C PHE A 251 -6.64 -19.18 -4.43
N ILE A 252 -6.69 -20.49 -4.71
CA ILE A 252 -7.20 -21.04 -5.97
C ILE A 252 -8.67 -20.66 -6.19
N PHE A 253 -9.50 -20.66 -5.14
CA PHE A 253 -10.91 -20.29 -5.25
C PHE A 253 -11.15 -18.77 -5.31
N VAL A 254 -10.36 -17.98 -4.58
CA VAL A 254 -10.50 -16.52 -4.53
C VAL A 254 -10.00 -15.85 -5.81
N THR A 255 -8.98 -16.42 -6.46
CA THR A 255 -8.36 -15.84 -7.67
C THR A 255 -9.34 -15.62 -8.83
N PRO A 256 -10.14 -16.61 -9.27
CA PRO A 256 -11.15 -16.41 -10.31
C PRO A 256 -12.17 -15.33 -9.96
N LEU A 257 -12.57 -15.24 -8.68
CA LEU A 257 -13.51 -14.22 -8.21
C LEU A 257 -12.91 -12.81 -8.31
N VAL A 258 -11.64 -12.63 -7.91
CA VAL A 258 -10.92 -11.35 -8.07
C VAL A 258 -10.84 -10.94 -9.55
N ILE A 259 -10.49 -11.87 -10.44
CA ILE A 259 -10.41 -11.61 -11.89
C ILE A 259 -11.79 -11.22 -12.44
N TYR A 260 -12.84 -11.95 -12.03
CA TYR A 260 -14.22 -11.67 -12.42
C TYR A 260 -14.68 -10.28 -11.95
N VAL A 261 -14.41 -9.91 -10.70
CA VAL A 261 -14.73 -8.60 -10.14
C VAL A 261 -13.99 -7.50 -10.89
N LEU A 262 -12.69 -7.63 -11.18
CA LEU A 262 -11.94 -6.66 -11.98
C LEU A 262 -12.54 -6.47 -13.37
N ARG A 263 -12.94 -7.57 -14.03
CA ARG A 263 -13.55 -7.53 -15.36
C ARG A 263 -14.87 -6.78 -15.37
N ILE A 264 -15.72 -6.95 -14.36
CA ILE A 264 -16.99 -6.24 -14.24
C ILE A 264 -16.80 -4.79 -13.83
N LEU A 265 -15.81 -4.55 -12.97
CA LEU A 265 -15.56 -3.22 -12.43
C LEU A 265 -14.98 -2.29 -13.49
N TYR A 266 -14.13 -2.81 -14.38
CA TYR A 266 -13.47 -2.05 -15.43
C TYR A 266 -14.48 -1.40 -16.39
N PRO A 267 -14.49 -0.06 -16.52
CA PRO A 267 -15.45 0.62 -17.36
C PRO A 267 -15.14 0.41 -18.85
N LYS A 268 -16.15 0.02 -19.62
CA LYS A 268 -16.03 -0.17 -21.08
C LYS A 268 -16.19 1.16 -21.82
N GLY A 269 -15.45 1.33 -22.91
CA GLY A 269 -15.58 2.49 -23.81
C GLY A 269 -14.99 3.80 -23.29
N ILE A 270 -14.25 3.78 -22.17
CA ILE A 270 -13.54 4.97 -21.67
C ILE A 270 -12.13 5.02 -22.26
N SER A 271 -11.77 6.16 -22.85
CA SER A 271 -10.43 6.45 -23.37
C SER A 271 -9.74 7.62 -22.65
N ALA A 272 -10.51 8.46 -21.94
CA ALA A 272 -9.99 9.63 -21.22
C ALA A 272 -9.70 9.30 -19.75
N THR A 273 -8.72 10.00 -19.18
CA THR A 273 -8.35 9.83 -17.77
C THR A 273 -9.36 10.50 -16.83
N PRO A 274 -9.46 10.09 -15.56
CA PRO A 274 -10.29 10.77 -14.57
C PRO A 274 -10.01 12.27 -14.48
N TYR A 275 -8.73 12.66 -14.51
CA TYR A 275 -8.34 14.07 -14.51
C TYR A 275 -8.93 14.83 -15.72
N SER A 276 -8.75 14.30 -16.93
CA SER A 276 -9.22 14.94 -18.16
C SER A 276 -10.76 15.08 -18.15
N ILE A 277 -11.47 14.06 -17.68
CA ILE A 277 -12.95 14.08 -17.60
C ILE A 277 -13.44 15.10 -16.56
N ASN A 278 -12.83 15.12 -15.37
CA ASN A 278 -13.18 16.06 -14.30
C ASN A 278 -12.86 17.52 -14.65
N LEU A 279 -11.95 17.76 -15.58
CA LEU A 279 -11.64 19.08 -16.09
C LEU A 279 -12.71 19.55 -17.08
N LEU A 280 -13.13 18.68 -18.01
CA LEU A 280 -14.17 18.97 -19.00
C LEU A 280 -15.52 19.26 -18.34
N SER A 281 -15.89 18.52 -17.30
CA SER A 281 -17.15 18.71 -16.56
C SER A 281 -17.22 20.02 -15.75
N ARG A 282 -16.25 20.92 -15.89
CA ARG A 282 -16.27 22.27 -15.31
C ARG A 282 -16.52 23.37 -16.33
N LEU A 283 -16.38 23.04 -17.61
CA LEU A 283 -16.61 23.96 -18.71
C LEU A 283 -18.09 24.01 -19.12
N TYR A 284 -18.90 23.13 -18.54
CA TYR A 284 -20.35 22.99 -18.70
C TYR A 284 -21.00 22.94 -17.31
#